data_AF-A0A8S0PD79-F1
#
_entry.id   AF-A0A8S0PD79-F1
#
_cell.length_a   1.000
_cell.length_b   1.000
_cell.length_c   1.000
_cell.angle_alpha   90.00
_cell.angle_beta   90.00
_cell.angle_gamma   90.00
#
_symmetry.space_group_name_H-M   'P 1'
#
loop_
_entity.id
_entity.type
_entity.pdbx_description
1 polymer ?
#
loop_
_entity_poly.entity_id
_entity_poly.type
_entity_poly.pdbx_seq_one_letter_code
_entity_poly.pdbx_strand_id
1 'polypeptide(L)'
;MIYPLSLDAYPVRKMKTQVELKFSSFFEKWMGLLEEFLRYYLRVSEENSQEVDHEVLVNKLTAHHKEYYTYKWAAAHEDVLAFFAPVWLSPVENVNLWITGWKPSIAFRLIESLRKIQSPGASLATMTEEQVKKIEALRVKIKMDEEKVEREFERQQVGIADRKMVKLAALEKRVVKNGESAVTQLNGLVEVAIKGLLGGLENVMKMADCVRLKTLKGVLDILTPIQSVNFLAAMSTVQIQMRKWGKKHDKKLQ
;
A
#
# COMPACT_ATOMS: atom_id res chain seq x y z
N MET A 1 -32.51 5.18 35.67
CA MET A 1 -32.53 6.27 34.67
C MET A 1 -31.11 6.44 34.15
N ILE A 2 -30.83 5.88 32.98
CA ILE A 2 -29.53 5.96 32.30
C ILE A 2 -29.65 7.14 31.33
N TYR A 3 -28.84 8.18 31.52
CA TYR A 3 -28.74 9.27 30.55
C TYR A 3 -28.18 8.72 29.23
N PRO A 4 -28.76 9.05 28.07
CA PRO A 4 -28.14 8.74 26.80
C PRO A 4 -26.93 9.67 26.62
N LEU A 5 -25.73 9.10 26.55
CA LEU A 5 -24.56 9.81 26.04
C LEU A 5 -24.87 10.22 24.60
N SER A 6 -25.08 11.52 24.40
CA SER A 6 -25.10 12.14 23.07
C SER A 6 -23.87 11.66 22.30
N LEU A 7 -24.12 11.04 21.14
CA LEU A 7 -23.13 10.55 20.20
C LEU A 7 -22.60 11.68 19.29
N ASP A 8 -22.80 12.95 19.68
CA ASP A 8 -22.37 14.11 18.93
C ASP A 8 -21.12 14.73 19.57
N ALA A 9 -19.95 14.25 19.11
CA ALA A 9 -18.74 15.04 18.87
C ALA A 9 -17.48 14.16 18.87
N TYR A 10 -17.43 13.16 17.97
CA TYR A 10 -16.11 12.80 17.44
C TYR A 10 -15.71 13.91 16.47
N PRO A 11 -14.61 14.65 16.69
CA PRO A 11 -14.18 15.64 15.73
C PRO A 11 -13.81 14.91 14.43
N VAL A 12 -14.68 15.03 13.43
CA VAL A 12 -14.35 14.68 12.04
C VAL A 12 -13.05 15.43 11.72
N ARG A 13 -12.01 14.72 11.29
CA ARG A 13 -10.68 15.28 10.98
C ARG A 13 -10.82 16.32 9.87
N LYS A 14 -10.99 17.60 10.25
CA LYS A 14 -11.42 18.67 9.32
C LYS A 14 -10.31 19.21 8.41
N MET A 15 -9.02 18.96 8.70
CA MET A 15 -7.91 19.44 7.87
C MET A 15 -6.98 18.29 7.46
N LYS A 16 -6.69 18.23 6.16
CA LYS A 16 -5.66 17.35 5.59
C LYS A 16 -4.28 17.83 6.02
N THR A 17 -3.39 16.91 6.35
CA THR A 17 -1.98 17.25 6.66
C THR A 17 -1.24 17.69 5.40
N GLN A 18 -0.11 18.39 5.56
CA GLN A 18 0.71 18.80 4.41
C GLN A 18 1.20 17.57 3.61
N VAL A 19 1.53 16.48 4.30
CA VAL A 19 1.92 15.20 3.68
C VAL A 19 0.76 14.62 2.89
N GLU A 20 -0.45 14.60 3.46
CA GLU A 20 -1.65 14.14 2.76
C GLU A 20 -1.91 14.94 1.48
N LEU A 21 -1.80 16.28 1.52
CA LEU A 21 -2.00 17.13 0.34
C LEU A 21 -0.93 16.88 -0.74
N LYS A 22 0.36 16.88 -0.36
CA LYS A 22 1.47 16.63 -1.28
C LYS A 22 1.37 15.23 -1.89
N PHE A 23 1.13 14.21 -1.08
CA PHE A 23 1.04 12.83 -1.56
C PHE A 23 -0.21 12.60 -2.40
N SER A 24 -1.35 13.24 -2.10
CA SER A 24 -2.54 13.20 -2.96
C SER A 24 -2.23 13.72 -4.37
N SER A 25 -1.54 14.86 -4.47
CA SER A 25 -1.17 15.44 -5.77
C SER A 25 -0.18 14.56 -6.52
N PHE A 26 0.83 14.04 -5.83
CA PHE A 26 1.79 13.08 -6.38
C PHE A 26 1.07 11.82 -6.90
N PHE A 27 0.19 11.23 -6.09
CA PHE A 27 -0.51 9.99 -6.43
C PHE A 27 -1.41 10.14 -7.66
N GLU A 28 -2.14 11.26 -7.80
CA GLU A 28 -2.96 11.49 -9.00
C GLU A 28 -2.10 11.65 -10.26
N LYS A 29 -0.97 12.35 -10.18
CA LYS A 29 -0.03 12.46 -11.31
C LYS A 29 0.58 11.11 -11.67
N TRP A 30 1.02 10.35 -10.65
CA TRP A 30 1.58 9.02 -10.80
C TRP A 30 0.58 8.07 -11.46
N MET A 31 -0.69 8.05 -10.99
CA MET A 31 -1.76 7.26 -11.61
C MET A 31 -2.05 7.69 -13.05
N GLY A 32 -1.99 8.99 -13.35
CA GLY A 32 -2.15 9.50 -14.72
C GLY A 32 -1.08 8.96 -15.68
N LEU A 33 0.18 9.02 -15.26
CA LEU A 33 1.31 8.46 -16.03
C LEU A 33 1.20 6.94 -16.20
N LEU A 34 0.73 6.22 -15.17
CA LEU A 34 0.47 4.79 -15.26
C LEU A 34 -0.58 4.47 -16.32
N GLU A 35 -1.66 5.26 -16.38
CA GLU A 35 -2.68 5.11 -17.43
C GLU A 35 -2.12 5.40 -18.83
N GLU A 36 -1.23 6.38 -18.98
CA GLU A 36 -0.58 6.69 -20.24
C GLU A 36 0.34 5.55 -20.71
N PHE A 37 1.15 4.98 -19.81
CA PHE A 37 1.97 3.81 -20.12
C PHE A 37 1.13 2.61 -20.54
N LEU A 38 0.01 2.37 -19.85
CA LEU A 38 -0.91 1.27 -20.20
C LEU A 38 -1.55 1.49 -21.57
N ARG A 39 -2.02 2.71 -21.88
CA ARG A 39 -2.59 3.03 -23.20
C ARG A 39 -1.57 2.88 -24.33
N TYR A 40 -0.33 3.35 -24.09
CA TYR A 40 0.77 3.17 -25.03
C TYR A 40 1.00 1.67 -25.30
N TYR A 41 1.09 0.87 -24.24
CA TYR A 41 1.30 -0.57 -24.38
C TYR A 41 0.19 -1.27 -25.16
N LEU A 42 -1.07 -1.01 -24.83
CA LEU A 42 -2.20 -1.65 -25.49
C LEU A 42 -2.24 -1.33 -26.99
N ARG A 43 -2.02 -0.07 -27.37
CA ARG A 43 -1.93 0.33 -28.79
C ARG A 43 -0.82 -0.40 -29.51
N VAL A 44 0.36 -0.40 -28.90
CA VAL A 44 1.56 -1.01 -29.47
C VAL A 44 1.40 -2.53 -29.62
N SER A 45 0.69 -3.18 -28.70
CA SER A 45 0.37 -4.62 -28.77
C SER A 45 -0.68 -4.93 -29.84
N GLU A 46 -1.59 -4.02 -30.17
CA GLU A 46 -2.60 -4.21 -31.22
C GLU A 46 -2.01 -4.06 -32.62
N GLU A 47 -1.02 -3.17 -32.77
CA GLU A 47 -0.42 -2.84 -34.07
C GLU A 47 0.62 -3.88 -34.56
N ASN A 48 0.90 -4.96 -33.79
CA ASN A 48 1.88 -6.02 -34.12
C ASN A 48 3.23 -5.46 -34.63
N SER A 49 3.62 -4.27 -34.18
CA SER A 49 4.87 -3.66 -34.60
C SER A 49 6.04 -4.52 -34.09
N GLN A 50 6.89 -5.00 -34.99
CA GLN A 50 8.09 -5.77 -34.62
C GLN A 50 9.15 -4.91 -33.91
N GLU A 51 8.92 -3.60 -33.75
CA GLU A 51 9.85 -2.61 -33.17
C GLU A 51 9.72 -2.41 -31.66
N VAL A 52 8.89 -3.19 -30.97
CA VAL A 52 8.65 -2.98 -29.54
C VAL A 52 9.77 -3.58 -28.72
N ASP A 53 10.65 -2.71 -28.24
CA ASP A 53 11.58 -3.07 -27.19
C ASP A 53 10.83 -3.25 -25.86
N HIS A 54 10.37 -4.48 -25.63
CA HIS A 54 9.70 -4.88 -24.40
C HIS A 54 10.59 -4.65 -23.17
N GLU A 55 11.92 -4.72 -23.30
CA GLU A 55 12.84 -4.49 -22.21
C GLU A 55 12.84 -3.01 -21.80
N VAL A 56 12.85 -2.09 -22.76
CA VAL A 56 12.68 -0.65 -22.49
C VAL A 56 11.35 -0.36 -21.77
N LEU A 57 10.26 -1.02 -22.17
CA LEU A 57 8.96 -0.83 -21.51
C LEU A 57 8.92 -1.39 -20.08
N VAL A 58 9.50 -2.59 -19.86
CA VAL A 58 9.67 -3.14 -18.50
C VAL A 58 10.49 -2.19 -17.64
N ASN A 59 11.58 -1.63 -18.18
CA ASN A 59 12.44 -0.70 -17.46
C ASN A 59 11.70 0.59 -17.09
N LYS A 60 10.91 1.17 -18.01
CA LYS A 60 10.08 2.35 -17.75
C LYS A 60 9.05 2.10 -16.65
N LEU A 61 8.28 1.01 -16.74
CA LEU A 61 7.27 0.64 -15.74
C LEU A 61 7.92 0.32 -14.37
N THR A 62 9.08 -0.31 -14.37
CA THR A 62 9.84 -0.60 -13.14
C THR A 62 10.35 0.69 -12.49
N ALA A 63 10.90 1.62 -13.28
CA ALA A 63 11.33 2.93 -12.79
C ALA A 63 10.16 3.72 -12.19
N HIS A 64 9.00 3.69 -12.84
CA HIS A 64 7.78 4.33 -12.36
C HIS A 64 7.32 3.78 -11.00
N HIS A 65 7.39 2.45 -10.80
CA HIS A 65 7.11 1.86 -9.48
C HIS A 65 8.17 2.21 -8.44
N LYS A 66 9.46 2.28 -8.81
CA LYS A 66 10.54 2.70 -7.89
C LYS A 66 10.33 4.13 -7.40
N GLU A 67 9.91 5.04 -8.30
CA GLU A 67 9.59 6.42 -7.96
C GLU A 67 8.48 6.50 -6.89
N TYR A 68 7.41 5.70 -7.06
CA TYR A 68 6.33 5.61 -6.08
C TYR A 68 6.84 5.31 -4.67
N TYR A 69 7.60 4.22 -4.50
CA TYR A 69 8.07 3.84 -3.16
C TYR A 69 9.11 4.80 -2.61
N THR A 70 9.95 5.40 -3.46
CA THR A 70 10.92 6.42 -3.04
C THR A 70 10.21 7.63 -2.45
N TYR A 71 9.21 8.16 -3.16
CA TYR A 71 8.42 9.29 -2.69
C TYR A 71 7.58 8.93 -1.46
N LYS A 72 6.97 7.73 -1.45
CA LYS A 72 6.18 7.21 -0.33
C LYS A 72 7.00 7.09 0.96
N TRP A 73 8.22 6.57 0.89
CA TRP A 73 9.08 6.43 2.06
C TRP A 73 9.58 7.78 2.60
N ALA A 74 9.89 8.73 1.72
CA ALA A 74 10.26 10.09 2.14
C ALA A 74 9.09 10.77 2.88
N ALA A 75 7.88 10.70 2.30
CA ALA A 75 6.69 11.29 2.91
C ALA A 75 6.27 10.60 4.23
N ALA A 76 6.46 9.29 4.36
CA ALA A 76 6.14 8.55 5.58
C ALA A 76 7.07 8.88 6.75
N HIS A 77 8.29 9.34 6.46
CA HIS A 77 9.19 9.85 7.49
C HIS A 77 8.66 11.14 8.15
N GLU A 78 7.93 11.97 7.39
CA GLU A 78 7.27 13.17 7.89
C GLU A 78 5.94 12.85 8.62
N ASP A 79 5.09 12.02 8.01
CA ASP A 79 3.78 11.62 8.58
C ASP A 79 3.38 10.22 8.09
N VAL A 80 3.75 9.20 8.88
CA VAL A 80 3.40 7.80 8.56
C VAL A 80 1.90 7.52 8.68
N LEU A 81 1.18 8.24 9.53
CA LEU A 81 -0.25 7.96 9.77
C LEU A 81 -1.11 8.28 8.55
N ALA A 82 -0.68 9.25 7.73
CA ALA A 82 -1.29 9.56 6.45
C ALA A 82 -1.43 8.33 5.53
N PHE A 83 -0.55 7.32 5.66
CA PHE A 83 -0.55 6.12 4.82
C PHE A 83 -1.41 4.97 5.35
N PHE A 84 -1.77 4.99 6.64
CA PHE A 84 -2.65 4.00 7.26
C PHE A 84 -4.14 4.41 7.18
N ALA A 85 -4.42 5.67 6.87
CA ALA A 85 -5.77 6.17 6.59
C ALA A 85 -5.73 7.16 5.40
N PRO A 86 -5.38 6.70 4.18
CA PRO A 86 -5.05 7.59 3.09
C PRO A 86 -6.29 8.27 2.51
N VAL A 87 -6.26 9.60 2.52
CA VAL A 87 -7.36 10.47 2.08
C VAL A 87 -7.43 10.65 0.55
N TRP A 88 -6.44 10.14 -0.19
CA TRP A 88 -6.37 10.17 -1.65
C TRP A 88 -6.96 8.93 -2.34
N LEU A 89 -7.37 7.95 -1.54
CA LEU A 89 -8.02 6.72 -1.99
C LEU A 89 -9.52 6.79 -1.70
N SER A 90 -10.32 6.21 -2.59
CA SER A 90 -11.74 5.97 -2.33
C SER A 90 -11.93 4.94 -1.20
N PRO A 91 -13.10 4.88 -0.54
CA PRO A 91 -13.43 3.82 0.41
C PRO A 91 -13.24 2.41 -0.16
N VAL A 92 -13.57 2.20 -1.43
CA VAL A 92 -13.38 0.91 -2.13
C VAL A 92 -11.89 0.57 -2.28
N GLU A 93 -11.05 1.54 -2.61
CA GLU A 93 -9.59 1.34 -2.62
C GLU A 93 -9.05 1.06 -1.21
N ASN A 94 -9.56 1.77 -0.19
CA ASN A 94 -9.12 1.65 1.20
C ASN A 94 -9.38 0.27 1.81
N VAL A 95 -10.55 -0.33 1.59
CA VAL A 95 -10.87 -1.67 2.12
C VAL A 95 -10.03 -2.79 1.50
N ASN A 96 -9.39 -2.53 0.36
CA ASN A 96 -8.51 -3.49 -0.32
C ASN A 96 -7.03 -3.35 0.08
N LEU A 97 -6.69 -2.45 1.00
CA LEU A 97 -5.31 -2.29 1.47
C LEU A 97 -4.89 -3.41 2.42
N TRP A 98 -3.67 -3.89 2.22
CA TRP A 98 -2.91 -4.66 3.18
C TRP A 98 -1.79 -3.76 3.74
N ILE A 99 -1.88 -3.40 5.02
CA ILE A 99 -0.99 -2.44 5.69
C ILE A 99 -1.13 -1.02 5.11
N THR A 100 -0.43 -0.70 4.01
CA THR A 100 -0.46 0.61 3.34
C THR A 100 -0.39 0.50 1.80
N GLY A 101 -0.83 -0.63 1.23
CA GLY A 101 -0.81 -0.88 -0.21
C GLY A 101 -1.42 -2.23 -0.59
N TRP A 102 -1.19 -2.72 -1.82
CA TRP A 102 -1.70 -4.02 -2.28
C TRP A 102 -1.05 -5.22 -1.56
N LYS A 103 -1.74 -6.35 -1.44
CA LYS A 103 -1.20 -7.58 -0.84
C LYS A 103 -0.37 -8.37 -1.88
N PRO A 104 0.93 -8.64 -1.64
CA PRO A 104 1.81 -9.35 -2.56
C PRO A 104 1.26 -10.64 -3.19
N SER A 105 0.52 -11.45 -2.43
CA SER A 105 -0.13 -12.69 -2.87
C SER A 105 -1.16 -12.50 -4.00
N ILE A 106 -1.68 -11.28 -4.21
CA ILE A 106 -2.55 -10.94 -5.34
C ILE A 106 -1.82 -11.10 -6.68
N ALA A 107 -0.52 -10.78 -6.74
CA ALA A 107 0.26 -10.91 -7.98
C ALA A 107 0.27 -12.35 -8.50
N PHE A 108 0.42 -13.34 -7.61
CA PHE A 108 0.42 -14.76 -8.00
C PHE A 108 -0.95 -15.24 -8.45
N ARG A 109 -2.03 -14.79 -7.81
CA ARG A 109 -3.40 -15.06 -8.28
C ARG A 109 -3.63 -14.47 -9.67
N LEU A 110 -3.13 -13.26 -9.91
CA LEU A 110 -3.21 -12.63 -11.23
C LEU A 110 -2.43 -13.43 -12.28
N ILE A 111 -1.21 -13.86 -11.99
CA ILE A 111 -0.42 -14.73 -12.89
C ILE A 111 -1.19 -16.00 -13.22
N GLU A 112 -1.79 -16.65 -12.21
CA GLU A 112 -2.61 -17.85 -12.43
C GLU A 112 -3.82 -17.58 -13.35
N SER A 113 -4.49 -16.44 -13.17
CA SER A 113 -5.58 -16.01 -14.05
C SER A 113 -5.10 -15.74 -15.48
N LEU A 114 -3.99 -15.01 -15.66
CA LEU A 114 -3.42 -14.68 -16.98
C LEU A 114 -2.94 -15.92 -17.74
N ARG A 115 -2.55 -16.99 -17.04
CA ARG A 115 -2.23 -18.29 -17.66
C ARG A 115 -3.45 -19.00 -18.23
N LYS A 116 -4.63 -18.80 -17.64
CA LYS A 116 -5.90 -19.41 -18.07
C LYS A 116 -6.57 -18.62 -19.19
N ILE A 117 -6.28 -17.31 -19.29
CA ILE A 117 -6.85 -16.43 -20.30
C ILE A 117 -6.08 -16.61 -21.63
N GLN A 118 -6.79 -17.11 -22.65
CA GLN A 118 -6.34 -17.13 -24.04
C GLN A 118 -6.88 -15.89 -24.75
N SER A 119 -6.29 -14.73 -24.46
CA SER A 119 -6.63 -13.47 -25.14
C SER A 119 -5.36 -12.80 -25.68
N PRO A 120 -5.38 -12.26 -26.91
CA PRO A 120 -4.27 -11.48 -27.45
C PRO A 120 -3.92 -10.31 -26.51
N GLY A 121 -2.62 -10.08 -26.25
CA GLY A 121 -2.13 -8.89 -25.50
C GLY A 121 -2.18 -8.97 -23.97
N ALA A 122 -2.68 -10.06 -23.37
CA ALA A 122 -2.68 -10.24 -21.91
C ALA A 122 -2.52 -11.71 -21.48
N SER A 123 -1.88 -12.53 -22.31
CA SER A 123 -1.74 -13.96 -22.02
C SER A 123 -0.35 -14.30 -21.46
N LEU A 124 -0.35 -15.07 -20.37
CA LEU A 124 0.82 -15.81 -19.90
C LEU A 124 0.73 -17.30 -20.28
N ALA A 125 -0.06 -17.65 -21.30
CA ALA A 125 -0.21 -19.03 -21.77
C ALA A 125 1.11 -19.67 -22.23
N THR A 126 2.10 -18.86 -22.62
CA THR A 126 3.42 -19.32 -23.07
C THR A 126 4.43 -19.56 -21.94
N MET A 127 4.02 -19.47 -20.67
CA MET A 127 4.91 -19.76 -19.55
C MET A 127 5.38 -21.22 -19.56
N THR A 128 6.69 -21.43 -19.45
CA THR A 128 7.28 -22.77 -19.38
C THR A 128 7.01 -23.42 -18.01
N GLU A 129 7.04 -24.75 -17.95
CA GLU A 129 6.89 -25.48 -16.68
C GLU A 129 7.94 -25.07 -15.64
N GLU A 130 9.16 -24.75 -16.10
CA GLU A 130 10.23 -24.26 -15.23
C GLU A 130 9.91 -22.88 -14.64
N GLN A 131 9.37 -21.96 -15.45
CA GLN A 131 8.89 -20.67 -14.95
C GLN A 131 7.77 -20.84 -13.93
N VAL A 132 6.84 -21.76 -14.17
CA VAL A 132 5.73 -22.06 -13.25
C VAL A 132 6.26 -22.59 -11.91
N LYS A 133 7.21 -23.54 -11.91
CA LYS A 133 7.85 -24.05 -10.69
C LYS A 133 8.55 -22.94 -9.91
N LYS A 134 9.30 -22.06 -10.60
CA LYS A 134 9.98 -20.91 -9.98
C LYS A 134 8.98 -19.91 -9.38
N ILE A 135 7.86 -19.65 -10.05
CA ILE A 135 6.81 -18.76 -9.55
C ILE A 135 6.15 -19.34 -8.29
N GLU A 136 5.87 -20.64 -8.23
CA GLU A 136 5.31 -21.25 -7.01
C GLU A 136 6.30 -21.24 -5.84
N ALA A 137 7.59 -21.50 -6.10
CA ALA A 137 8.62 -21.35 -5.07
C ALA A 137 8.71 -19.90 -4.55
N LEU A 138 8.63 -18.91 -5.45
CA LEU A 138 8.60 -17.50 -5.08
C LEU A 138 7.34 -17.15 -4.27
N ARG A 139 6.17 -17.68 -4.65
CA ARG A 139 4.90 -17.47 -3.94
C ARG A 139 4.98 -17.93 -2.49
N VAL A 140 5.52 -19.12 -2.24
CA VAL A 140 5.70 -19.66 -0.87
C VAL A 140 6.60 -18.74 -0.04
N LYS A 141 7.73 -18.31 -0.62
CA LYS A 141 8.65 -17.38 0.05
C LYS A 141 7.99 -16.04 0.37
N ILE A 142 7.27 -15.45 -0.58
CA ILE A 142 6.57 -14.18 -0.37
C ILE A 142 5.47 -14.30 0.69
N LYS A 143 4.76 -15.44 0.74
CA LYS A 143 3.76 -15.68 1.79
C LYS A 143 4.38 -15.67 3.19
N MET A 144 5.55 -16.29 3.37
CA MET A 144 6.28 -16.24 4.65
C MET A 144 6.72 -14.82 5.02
N ASP A 145 7.17 -14.04 4.03
CA ASP A 145 7.52 -12.63 4.20
C ASP A 145 6.27 -11.78 4.56
N GLU A 146 5.10 -12.03 3.97
CA GLU A 146 3.82 -11.40 4.34
C GLU A 146 3.46 -11.69 5.80
N GLU A 147 3.51 -12.96 6.21
CA GLU A 147 3.20 -13.36 7.59
C GLU A 147 4.15 -12.71 8.61
N LYS A 148 5.42 -12.50 8.23
CA LYS A 148 6.39 -11.78 9.08
C LYS A 148 6.00 -10.30 9.26
N VAL A 149 5.52 -9.66 8.20
CA VAL A 149 5.02 -8.26 8.26
C VAL A 149 3.77 -8.19 9.13
N GLU A 150 2.84 -9.12 8.97
CA GLU A 150 1.60 -9.18 9.75
C GLU A 150 1.89 -9.35 11.25
N ARG A 151 2.81 -10.26 11.62
CA ARG A 151 3.25 -10.43 13.02
C ARG A 151 3.89 -9.18 13.61
N GLU A 152 4.74 -8.48 12.85
CA GLU A 152 5.34 -7.24 13.34
C GLU A 152 4.30 -6.13 13.48
N PHE A 153 3.32 -6.05 12.57
CA PHE A 153 2.24 -5.08 12.69
C PHE A 153 1.38 -5.34 13.92
N GLU A 154 1.01 -6.59 14.16
CA GLU A 154 0.29 -7.01 15.36
C GLU A 154 1.07 -6.66 16.63
N ARG A 155 2.38 -6.95 16.67
CA ARG A 155 3.26 -6.56 17.78
C ARG A 155 3.23 -5.05 18.04
N GLN A 156 3.27 -4.23 16.98
CA GLN A 156 3.15 -2.79 17.14
C GLN A 156 1.77 -2.39 17.68
N GLN A 157 0.68 -3.01 17.21
CA GLN A 157 -0.67 -2.74 17.69
C GLN A 157 -0.86 -3.11 19.17
N VAL A 158 -0.38 -4.27 19.60
CA VAL A 158 -0.42 -4.69 21.02
C VAL A 158 0.40 -3.73 21.87
N GLY A 159 1.61 -3.38 21.44
CA GLY A 159 2.44 -2.40 22.14
C GLY A 159 1.78 -1.03 22.32
N ILE A 160 0.91 -0.61 21.38
CA ILE A 160 0.08 0.60 21.53
C ILE A 160 -0.95 0.43 22.63
N ALA A 161 -1.68 -0.70 22.62
CA ALA A 161 -2.73 -0.98 23.59
C ALA A 161 -2.15 -0.96 25.01
N ASP A 162 -1.02 -1.63 25.23
CA ASP A 162 -0.33 -1.66 26.52
C ASP A 162 0.11 -0.26 26.97
N ARG A 163 0.73 0.52 26.07
CA ARG A 163 1.16 1.90 26.38
C ARG A 163 -0.03 2.82 26.69
N LYS A 164 -1.15 2.68 25.97
CA LYS A 164 -2.38 3.47 26.22
C LYS A 164 -3.00 3.10 27.58
N MET A 165 -3.07 1.81 27.93
CA MET A 165 -3.57 1.35 29.22
C MET A 165 -2.68 1.83 30.37
N VAL A 166 -1.36 1.75 30.22
CA VAL A 166 -0.39 2.27 31.20
C VAL A 166 -0.53 3.79 31.36
N LYS A 167 -0.71 4.53 30.26
CA LYS A 167 -0.92 5.99 30.30
C LYS A 167 -2.22 6.37 31.02
N LEU A 168 -3.33 5.65 30.75
CA LEU A 168 -4.61 5.87 31.44
C LEU A 168 -4.50 5.58 32.94
N ALA A 169 -3.88 4.46 33.32
CA ALA A 169 -3.65 4.10 34.72
C ALA A 169 -2.72 5.09 35.45
N ALA A 170 -1.75 5.68 34.74
CA ALA A 170 -0.88 6.71 35.27
C ALA A 170 -1.56 8.08 35.39
N LEU A 171 -2.48 8.42 34.47
CA LEU A 171 -3.31 9.63 34.52
C LEU A 171 -4.16 9.64 35.79
N GLU A 172 -4.84 8.54 36.08
CA GLU A 172 -5.68 8.37 37.26
C GLU A 172 -4.89 8.58 38.56
N LYS A 173 -3.69 8.00 38.67
CA LYS A 173 -2.87 8.09 39.89
C LYS A 173 -2.20 9.45 40.12
N ARG A 174 -1.85 10.20 39.06
CA ARG A 174 -1.05 11.43 39.17
C ARG A 174 -1.88 12.71 39.22
N VAL A 175 -3.00 12.76 38.49
CA VAL A 175 -3.97 13.88 38.57
C VAL A 175 -4.52 14.03 39.99
N VAL A 176 -4.67 12.90 40.69
CA VAL A 176 -5.13 12.87 42.09
C VAL A 176 -4.07 13.40 43.08
N LYS A 177 -2.78 13.49 42.72
CA LYS A 177 -1.68 13.73 43.68
C LYS A 177 -0.91 15.05 43.56
N ASN A 178 -0.52 15.50 42.36
CA ASN A 178 0.63 16.43 42.23
C ASN A 178 0.46 17.69 41.34
N GLY A 179 -0.72 18.00 40.79
CA GLY A 179 -0.94 19.24 40.01
C GLY A 179 -0.08 19.40 38.73
N GLU A 180 0.10 20.64 38.25
CA GLU A 180 0.67 21.01 36.93
C GLU A 180 2.07 20.44 36.61
N SER A 181 2.96 20.30 37.59
CA SER A 181 4.31 19.76 37.36
C SER A 181 4.28 18.29 36.91
N ALA A 182 3.30 17.51 37.36
CA ALA A 182 3.13 16.12 36.95
C ALA A 182 2.56 16.01 35.51
N VAL A 183 1.81 17.02 35.06
CA VAL A 183 1.27 17.12 33.70
C VAL A 183 2.38 17.32 32.68
N THR A 184 3.35 18.19 32.98
CA THR A 184 4.47 18.47 32.06
C THR A 184 5.37 17.24 31.83
N GLN A 185 5.74 16.53 32.92
CA GLN A 185 6.52 15.29 32.79
C GLN A 185 5.76 14.17 32.08
N LEU A 186 4.44 14.09 32.30
CA LEU A 186 3.56 13.14 31.61
C LEU A 186 3.51 13.44 30.11
N ASN A 187 3.37 14.70 29.72
CA ASN A 187 3.36 15.12 28.32
C ASN A 187 4.66 14.70 27.60
N GLY A 188 5.82 14.87 28.23
CA GLY A 188 7.10 14.40 27.69
C GLY A 188 7.15 12.87 27.48
N LEU A 189 6.72 12.08 28.47
CA LEU A 189 6.64 10.62 28.33
C LEU A 189 5.64 10.19 27.24
N VAL A 190 4.53 10.92 27.11
CA VAL A 190 3.52 10.67 26.08
C VAL A 190 4.10 10.87 24.69
N GLU A 191 4.82 11.97 24.49
CA GLU A 191 5.48 12.32 23.24
C GLU A 191 6.51 11.26 22.83
N VAL A 192 7.39 10.82 23.74
CA VAL A 192 8.38 9.76 23.47
C VAL A 192 7.70 8.46 23.05
N ALA A 193 6.62 8.07 23.76
CA ALA A 193 5.88 6.87 23.42
C ALA A 193 5.16 6.96 22.06
N ILE A 194 4.68 8.15 21.67
CA ILE A 194 4.09 8.40 20.34
C ILE A 194 5.18 8.35 19.26
N LYS A 195 6.33 9.00 19.46
CA LYS A 195 7.47 8.92 18.52
C LYS A 195 7.91 7.49 18.27
N GLY A 196 8.06 6.70 19.34
CA GLY A 196 8.41 5.28 19.22
C GLY A 196 7.35 4.45 18.48
N LEU A 197 6.07 4.78 18.63
CA LEU A 197 4.99 4.18 17.86
C LEU A 197 5.10 4.53 16.37
N LEU A 198 5.22 5.82 16.04
CA LEU A 198 5.31 6.26 14.65
C LEU A 198 6.51 5.63 13.95
N GLY A 199 7.66 5.54 14.61
CA GLY A 199 8.82 4.81 14.08
C GLY A 199 8.57 3.31 13.86
N GLY A 200 7.83 2.66 14.76
CA GLY A 200 7.41 1.27 14.60
C GLY A 200 6.50 1.04 13.39
N LEU A 201 5.51 1.92 13.20
CA LEU A 201 4.61 1.89 12.03
C LEU A 201 5.36 2.19 10.72
N GLU A 202 6.32 3.12 10.75
CA GLU A 202 7.17 3.42 9.60
C GLU A 202 7.98 2.19 9.19
N ASN A 203 8.53 1.46 10.16
CA ASN A 203 9.23 0.19 9.92
C ASN A 203 8.30 -0.88 9.33
N VAL A 204 7.10 -1.08 9.88
CA VAL A 204 6.10 -2.04 9.35
C VAL A 204 5.76 -1.71 7.89
N MET A 205 5.52 -0.42 7.60
CA MET A 205 5.24 0.03 6.24
C MET A 205 6.41 -0.25 5.29
N LYS A 206 7.66 0.06 5.68
CA LYS A 206 8.85 -0.24 4.87
C LYS A 206 9.03 -1.74 4.66
N MET A 207 8.78 -2.57 5.67
CA MET A 207 8.81 -4.02 5.52
C MET A 207 7.76 -4.49 4.49
N ALA A 208 6.51 -4.02 4.59
CA ALA A 208 5.45 -4.36 3.65
C ALA A 208 5.80 -3.95 2.21
N ASP A 209 6.31 -2.73 2.02
CA ASP A 209 6.75 -2.21 0.71
C ASP A 209 7.96 -2.98 0.17
N CYS A 210 8.87 -3.43 1.03
CA CYS A 210 9.97 -4.31 0.63
C CYS A 210 9.46 -5.65 0.10
N VAL A 211 8.44 -6.25 0.72
CA VAL A 211 7.82 -7.48 0.20
C VAL A 211 7.18 -7.23 -1.17
N ARG A 212 6.50 -6.10 -1.38
CA ARG A 212 5.95 -5.73 -2.70
C ARG A 212 7.03 -5.61 -3.77
N LEU A 213 8.12 -4.92 -3.46
CA LEU A 213 9.26 -4.73 -4.36
C LEU A 213 9.96 -6.07 -4.67
N LYS A 214 10.15 -6.93 -3.65
CA LYS A 214 10.68 -8.29 -3.83
C LYS A 214 9.78 -9.13 -4.73
N THR A 215 8.46 -9.03 -4.59
CA THR A 215 7.50 -9.75 -5.44
C THR A 215 7.59 -9.29 -6.88
N LEU A 216 7.55 -7.97 -7.14
CA LEU A 216 7.68 -7.44 -8.49
C LEU A 216 9.00 -7.86 -9.11
N LYS A 217 10.12 -7.63 -8.43
CA LYS A 217 11.45 -8.04 -8.92
C LYS A 217 11.51 -9.55 -9.19
N GLY A 218 11.10 -10.37 -8.22
CA GLY A 218 11.19 -11.83 -8.34
C GLY A 218 10.34 -12.37 -9.49
N VAL A 219 9.17 -11.80 -9.75
CA VAL A 219 8.34 -12.19 -10.90
C VAL A 219 9.03 -11.77 -12.20
N LEU A 220 9.50 -10.52 -12.30
CA LEU A 220 10.16 -10.00 -13.50
C LEU A 220 11.48 -10.73 -13.83
N ASP A 221 12.22 -11.20 -12.82
CA ASP A 221 13.43 -12.00 -13.01
C ASP A 221 13.14 -13.41 -13.60
N ILE A 222 11.90 -13.91 -13.47
CA ILE A 222 11.49 -15.24 -13.97
C ILE A 222 10.86 -15.14 -15.37
N LEU A 223 10.11 -14.07 -15.61
CA LEU A 223 9.34 -13.87 -16.84
C LEU A 223 10.23 -13.32 -17.97
N THR A 224 9.91 -13.67 -19.22
CA THR A 224 10.53 -13.02 -20.38
C THR A 224 10.06 -11.55 -20.48
N PRO A 225 10.75 -10.68 -21.24
CA PRO A 225 10.35 -9.27 -21.36
C PRO A 225 8.87 -9.09 -21.75
N ILE A 226 8.36 -9.82 -22.75
CA ILE A 226 6.95 -9.74 -23.16
C ILE A 226 5.98 -10.22 -22.08
N GLN A 227 6.30 -11.30 -21.37
CA GLN A 227 5.49 -11.80 -20.24
C GLN A 227 5.48 -10.79 -19.09
N SER A 228 6.63 -10.18 -18.82
CA SER A 228 6.79 -9.12 -17.82
C SER A 228 5.93 -7.91 -18.14
N VAL A 229 5.90 -7.46 -19.40
CA VAL A 229 5.01 -6.37 -19.81
C VAL A 229 3.53 -6.77 -19.64
N ASN A 230 3.12 -7.96 -20.09
CA ASN A 230 1.75 -8.47 -19.90
C ASN A 230 1.33 -8.47 -18.43
N PHE A 231 2.21 -8.98 -17.55
CA PHE A 231 1.97 -9.00 -16.11
C PHE A 231 1.82 -7.60 -15.52
N LEU A 232 2.74 -6.68 -15.85
CA LEU A 232 2.71 -5.29 -15.36
C LEU A 232 1.48 -4.55 -15.89
N ALA A 233 1.10 -4.76 -17.14
CA ALA A 233 -0.09 -4.19 -17.75
C ALA A 233 -1.37 -4.67 -17.06
N ALA A 234 -1.46 -5.97 -16.75
CA ALA A 234 -2.59 -6.54 -16.02
C ALA A 234 -2.67 -5.98 -14.58
N MET A 235 -1.55 -5.90 -13.86
CA MET A 235 -1.50 -5.27 -12.52
C MET A 235 -1.97 -3.81 -12.57
N SER A 236 -1.46 -3.04 -13.53
CA SER A 236 -1.83 -1.64 -13.73
C SER A 236 -3.31 -1.50 -14.06
N THR A 237 -3.84 -2.38 -14.91
CA THR A 237 -5.25 -2.41 -15.28
C THR A 237 -6.13 -2.62 -14.03
N VAL A 238 -5.81 -3.60 -13.18
CA VAL A 238 -6.56 -3.84 -11.94
C VAL A 238 -6.55 -2.60 -11.04
N GLN A 239 -5.39 -1.97 -10.86
CA GLN A 239 -5.26 -0.76 -10.03
C GLN A 239 -6.09 0.42 -10.59
N ILE A 240 -6.00 0.66 -11.89
CA ILE A 240 -6.73 1.73 -12.59
C ILE A 240 -8.25 1.48 -12.52
N GLN A 241 -8.70 0.26 -12.77
CA GLN A 241 -10.13 -0.08 -12.73
C GLN A 241 -10.70 0.03 -11.32
N MET A 242 -9.96 -0.44 -10.29
CA MET A 242 -10.35 -0.27 -8.90
C MET A 242 -10.58 1.21 -8.55
N ARG A 243 -9.66 2.09 -8.98
CA ARG A 243 -9.77 3.54 -8.78
C ARG A 243 -10.98 4.12 -9.50
N LYS A 244 -11.23 3.72 -10.76
CA LYS A 244 -12.39 4.19 -11.54
C LYS A 244 -13.71 3.76 -10.91
N TRP A 245 -13.79 2.51 -10.44
CA TRP A 245 -14.97 2.00 -9.73
C TRP A 245 -15.21 2.72 -8.40
N GLY A 246 -14.15 2.93 -7.62
CA GLY A 246 -14.21 3.70 -6.37
C GLY A 246 -14.73 5.12 -6.60
N LYS A 247 -14.11 5.87 -7.53
CA LYS A 247 -14.58 7.22 -7.89
C LYS A 247 -16.02 7.24 -8.41
N LYS A 248 -16.46 6.21 -9.14
CA LYS A 248 -17.86 6.10 -9.62
C LYS A 248 -18.83 5.82 -8.48
N HIS A 249 -18.44 5.00 -7.52
CA HIS A 249 -19.25 4.69 -6.34
C HIS A 249 -19.45 5.93 -5.46
N ASP A 250 -18.37 6.67 -5.18
CA ASP A 250 -18.42 7.86 -4.32
C ASP A 250 -19.32 8.96 -4.89
N LYS A 251 -19.31 9.13 -6.22
CA LYS A 251 -20.21 10.07 -6.92
C LYS A 251 -21.69 9.70 -6.82
N LYS A 252 -22.04 8.44 -6.54
CA LYS A 252 -23.44 8.01 -6.38
C LYS A 252 -23.96 8.24 -4.96
N LEU A 253 -23.07 8.44 -4.00
CA LEU A 253 -23.41 8.67 -2.59
C LEU A 253 -23.46 10.15 -2.21
N GLN A 254 -23.10 11.04 -3.14
CA GLN A 254 -23.19 12.49 -3.05
C GLN A 254 -24.46 12.98 -3.75
#